data_AF-A0A433IF53-F1
#
_entry.id   AF-A0A433IF53-F1
#
_cell.length_a   1.000
_cell.length_b   1.000
_cell.length_c   1.000
_cell.angle_alpha   90.00
_cell.angle_beta   90.00
_cell.angle_gamma   90.00
#
_symmetry.space_group_name_H-M   'P 1'
#
loop_
_entity.id
_entity.type
_entity.pdbx_description
1 polymer ?
#
loop_
_entity_poly.entity_id
_entity_poly.type
_entity_poly.pdbx_seq_one_letter_code
_entity_poly.pdbx_strand_id
1 'polypeptide(L)'
;LATAGQQVFNARQTTAYGTAIPATLVNFTAGVLFLGIVWGGIALASGHGMPALPHDWRLYLGGPLGCVFIGVGAMVVPRLGVFAATLGLVSGNLLGSLVVDLVAPTDGSTVTTTTVLGTLGALAAVALASWPARRR
;
A
#
# COMPACT_ATOMS: atom_id res chain seq x y z
N LEU A 1 1.23 3.83 -16.21
CA LEU A 1 2.28 4.83 -16.57
C LEU A 1 2.71 5.65 -15.36
N ALA A 2 1.79 6.27 -14.59
CA ALA A 2 2.14 7.04 -13.39
C ALA A 2 2.89 6.23 -12.30
N THR A 3 2.39 5.02 -11.99
CA THR A 3 3.01 4.13 -10.99
C THR A 3 4.41 3.63 -11.39
N ALA A 4 4.62 3.34 -12.68
CA ALA A 4 5.93 2.94 -13.20
C ALA A 4 6.97 4.06 -13.07
N GLY A 5 6.58 5.32 -13.34
CA GLY A 5 7.46 6.48 -13.15
C GLY A 5 7.85 6.70 -11.68
N GLN A 6 6.89 6.61 -10.76
CA GLN A 6 7.14 6.78 -9.32
C GLN A 6 8.08 5.70 -8.77
N GLN A 7 7.96 4.45 -9.23
CA GLN A 7 8.89 3.39 -8.84
C GLN A 7 10.32 3.65 -9.32
N VAL A 8 10.50 4.19 -10.54
CA VAL A 8 11.82 4.56 -11.05
C VAL A 8 12.45 5.66 -10.20
N PHE A 9 11.69 6.68 -9.81
CA PHE A 9 12.19 7.75 -8.93
C PHE A 9 12.55 7.23 -7.54
N ASN A 10 11.67 6.43 -6.93
CA ASN A 10 11.92 5.82 -5.62
C ASN A 10 13.16 4.91 -5.65
N ALA A 11 13.35 4.14 -6.73
CA ALA A 11 14.52 3.29 -6.93
C ALA A 11 15.80 4.12 -7.06
N ARG A 12 15.80 5.19 -7.86
CA ARG A 12 16.95 6.09 -8.01
C ARG A 12 17.35 6.76 -6.69
N GLN A 13 16.38 7.22 -5.90
CA GLN A 13 16.65 7.78 -4.57
C GLN A 13 17.27 6.73 -3.64
N THR A 14 16.75 5.51 -3.64
CA THR A 14 17.27 4.43 -2.79
C THR A 14 18.71 4.08 -3.15
N THR A 15 19.05 4.02 -4.45
CA THR A 15 20.43 3.79 -4.91
C THR A 15 21.37 4.94 -4.56
N ALA A 16 20.90 6.19 -4.64
CA ALA A 16 21.72 7.37 -4.35
C ALA A 16 22.02 7.56 -2.85
N TYR A 17 21.03 7.31 -1.99
CA TYR A 17 21.12 7.55 -0.54
C TYR A 17 21.43 6.28 0.28
N GLY A 18 21.51 5.12 -0.37
CA GLY A 18 21.74 3.82 0.27
C GLY A 18 20.63 3.35 1.21
N THR A 19 19.51 4.09 1.30
CA THR A 19 18.38 3.78 2.17
C THR A 19 17.06 4.19 1.51
N ALA A 20 15.96 3.53 1.88
CA ALA A 20 14.62 3.85 1.38
C ALA A 20 13.96 5.04 2.10
N ILE A 21 14.55 5.54 3.20
CA ILE A 21 13.95 6.55 4.08
C ILE A 21 13.62 7.87 3.34
N PRO A 22 14.52 8.43 2.50
CA PRO A 22 14.22 9.67 1.79
C PRO A 22 13.08 9.51 0.78
N ALA A 23 13.02 8.37 0.09
CA ALA A 23 11.92 8.08 -0.83
C ALA A 23 10.58 7.99 -0.08
N THR A 24 10.56 7.33 1.08
CA THR A 24 9.37 7.25 1.94
C THR A 24 8.90 8.61 2.42
N LEU A 25 9.81 9.46 2.91
CA LEU A 25 9.49 10.82 3.38
C LEU A 25 8.91 11.67 2.24
N VAL A 26 9.48 11.60 1.05
CA VAL A 26 8.96 12.32 -0.13
C VAL A 26 7.55 11.84 -0.48
N ASN A 27 7.30 10.52 -0.49
CA ASN A 27 5.97 9.98 -0.76
C ASN A 27 4.93 10.44 0.27
N PHE A 28 5.26 10.40 1.57
CA PHE A 28 4.34 10.88 2.62
C PHE A 28 4.12 12.39 2.54
N THR A 29 5.18 13.17 2.33
CA THR A 29 5.07 14.63 2.21
C THR A 29 4.22 15.01 1.01
N ALA A 30 4.43 14.38 -0.14
CA ALA A 30 3.61 14.58 -1.33
C ALA A 30 2.14 14.20 -1.07
N GLY A 31 1.89 13.08 -0.37
CA GLY A 31 0.56 12.65 0.02
C GLY A 31 -0.15 13.66 0.93
N VAL A 32 0.53 14.16 1.96
CA VAL A 32 0.01 15.18 2.89
C VAL A 32 -0.29 16.49 2.17
N LEU A 33 0.62 16.94 1.31
CA LEU A 33 0.42 18.16 0.51
C LEU A 33 -0.77 18.01 -0.44
N PHE A 34 -0.88 16.88 -1.14
CA PHE A 34 -1.99 16.61 -2.05
C PHE A 34 -3.32 16.61 -1.29
N LEU A 35 -3.41 15.89 -0.15
CA LEU A 35 -4.61 15.88 0.68
C LEU A 35 -4.96 17.29 1.18
N GLY A 36 -3.97 18.07 1.60
CA GLY A 36 -4.14 19.45 2.03
C GLY A 36 -4.64 20.37 0.93
N ILE A 37 -4.13 20.23 -0.29
CA ILE A 37 -4.59 20.98 -1.47
C ILE A 37 -6.05 20.64 -1.79
N VAL A 38 -6.40 19.35 -1.81
CA VAL A 38 -7.78 18.92 -2.09
C VAL A 38 -8.72 19.43 -1.01
N TRP A 39 -8.37 19.29 0.26
CA TRP A 39 -9.17 19.76 1.39
C TRP A 39 -9.37 21.28 1.36
N GLY A 40 -8.31 22.04 1.12
CA GLY A 40 -8.38 23.50 0.96
C GLY A 40 -9.17 23.92 -0.28
N GLY A 41 -9.06 23.18 -1.38
CA GLY A 41 -9.84 23.42 -2.59
C GLY A 41 -11.34 23.21 -2.36
N ILE A 42 -11.73 22.17 -1.63
CA ILE A 42 -13.12 21.93 -1.22
C ILE A 42 -13.60 23.05 -0.29
N ALA A 43 -12.78 23.51 0.65
CA ALA A 43 -13.11 24.64 1.53
C ALA A 43 -13.41 25.92 0.73
N LEU A 44 -12.56 26.22 -0.25
CA LEU A 44 -12.73 27.39 -1.11
C LEU A 44 -13.96 27.27 -2.01
N ALA A 45 -14.22 26.09 -2.58
CA ALA A 45 -15.36 25.84 -3.46
C ALA A 45 -16.71 25.81 -2.72
N SER A 46 -16.72 25.36 -1.47
CA SER A 46 -17.94 25.26 -0.67
C SER A 46 -18.38 26.60 -0.08
N GLY A 47 -17.49 27.59 0.08
CA GLY A 47 -17.82 28.93 0.55
C GLY A 47 -18.23 29.04 2.03
N HIS A 48 -18.30 27.91 2.76
CA HIS A 48 -18.72 27.83 4.16
C HIS A 48 -17.55 27.68 5.16
N GLY A 49 -16.32 27.93 4.71
CA GLY A 49 -15.11 27.71 5.52
C GLY A 49 -14.57 26.28 5.42
N MET A 50 -13.66 25.93 6.32
CA MET A 50 -12.96 24.64 6.27
C MET A 50 -13.91 23.47 6.62
N PRO A 51 -14.02 22.43 5.77
CA PRO A 51 -14.83 21.25 6.08
C PRO A 51 -14.40 20.63 7.39
N ALA A 52 -15.37 20.32 8.26
CA ALA A 52 -15.11 19.60 9.50
C ALA A 52 -14.37 18.29 9.20
N LEU A 53 -13.32 18.04 9.98
CA LEU A 53 -12.57 16.79 9.90
C LEU A 53 -13.48 15.60 10.28
N PRO A 54 -13.35 14.45 9.62
CA PRO A 54 -14.13 13.27 9.98
C PRO A 54 -13.94 12.90 11.45
N HIS A 55 -15.03 12.69 12.20
CA HIS A 55 -14.94 12.27 13.61
C HIS A 55 -14.56 10.79 13.78
N ASP A 56 -14.62 10.00 12.70
CA ASP A 56 -14.24 8.58 12.76
C ASP A 56 -12.72 8.42 12.87
N TRP A 57 -12.27 8.04 14.07
CA TRP A 57 -10.87 7.82 14.40
C TRP A 57 -10.19 6.78 13.47
N ARG A 58 -10.96 5.84 12.89
CA ARG A 58 -10.44 4.77 12.02
C ARG A 58 -9.80 5.34 10.76
N LEU A 59 -10.28 6.48 10.26
CA LEU A 59 -9.74 7.14 9.07
C LEU A 59 -8.32 7.66 9.27
N TYR A 60 -7.93 7.93 10.53
CA TYR A 60 -6.59 8.40 10.87
C TYR A 60 -5.59 7.27 11.07
N LEU A 61 -6.04 6.01 11.18
CA LEU A 61 -5.15 4.85 11.35
C LEU A 61 -4.29 4.57 10.11
N GLY A 62 -4.71 5.01 8.92
CA GLY A 62 -3.99 4.77 7.68
C GLY A 62 -2.55 5.30 7.70
N GLY A 63 -2.32 6.46 8.31
CA GLY A 63 -0.98 7.07 8.44
C GLY A 63 -0.03 6.20 9.28
N PRO A 64 -0.34 5.96 10.58
CA PRO A 64 0.47 5.10 11.44
C PRO A 64 0.67 3.68 10.89
N LEU A 65 -0.38 3.05 10.36
CA LEU A 65 -0.27 1.71 9.75
C LEU A 65 0.67 1.71 8.54
N GLY A 66 0.62 2.75 7.70
CA GLY A 66 1.55 2.94 6.60
C GLY A 66 3.00 3.08 7.07
N CYS A 67 3.25 3.83 8.15
CA CYS A 67 4.59 3.96 8.73
C CYS A 67 5.13 2.61 9.24
N VAL A 68 4.30 1.84 9.96
CA VAL A 68 4.67 0.49 10.41
C VAL A 68 4.96 -0.43 9.23
N PHE A 69 4.09 -0.42 8.22
CA PHE A 69 4.23 -1.23 7.01
C PHE A 69 5.57 -0.96 6.29
N ILE A 70 5.91 0.30 6.08
CA ILE A 70 7.17 0.66 5.42
C ILE A 70 8.38 0.35 6.32
N GLY A 71 8.27 0.57 7.64
CA GLY A 71 9.31 0.24 8.60
C GLY A 71 9.65 -1.26 8.60
N VAL A 72 8.62 -2.11 8.65
CA VAL A 72 8.77 -3.57 8.54
C VAL A 72 9.38 -3.95 7.18
N GLY A 73 8.88 -3.36 6.09
CA GLY A 73 9.44 -3.58 4.75
C GLY A 73 10.93 -3.24 4.67
N ALA A 74 11.35 -2.09 5.21
CA ALA A 74 12.75 -1.67 5.23
C ALA A 74 13.65 -2.62 6.04
N MET A 75 13.12 -3.30 7.06
CA MET A 75 13.84 -4.31 7.83
C MET A 75 13.88 -5.69 7.15
N VAL A 76 12.82 -6.07 6.44
CA VAL A 76 12.65 -7.41 5.85
C VAL A 76 13.32 -7.51 4.47
N VAL A 77 13.21 -6.47 3.64
CA VAL A 77 13.74 -6.45 2.26
C VAL A 77 15.24 -6.77 2.18
N PRO A 78 16.12 -6.18 3.03
CA PRO A 78 17.55 -6.49 2.97
C PRO A 78 17.89 -7.93 3.39
N ARG A 79 17.02 -8.60 4.16
CA ARG A 79 17.25 -9.96 4.69
C ARG A 79 16.77 -11.05 3.74
N LEU A 80 15.62 -10.85 3.09
CA LEU A 80 14.99 -11.84 2.21
C LEU A 80 15.35 -11.64 0.72
N GLY A 81 15.89 -10.46 0.38
CA GLY A 81 16.07 -10.04 -1.00
C GLY A 81 14.77 -9.51 -1.62
N VAL A 82 14.91 -8.69 -2.67
CA VAL A 82 13.81 -7.91 -3.26
C VAL A 82 12.71 -8.81 -3.83
N PHE A 83 13.06 -9.93 -4.46
CA PHE A 83 12.08 -10.83 -5.06
C PHE A 83 11.15 -11.45 -4.01
N ALA A 84 11.70 -12.11 -3.00
CA ALA A 84 10.92 -12.74 -1.94
C ALA A 84 10.12 -11.70 -1.13
N ALA A 85 10.70 -10.53 -0.87
CA ALA A 85 10.00 -9.45 -0.17
C ALA A 85 8.82 -8.90 -0.98
N THR A 86 8.98 -8.68 -2.29
CA THR A 86 7.90 -8.20 -3.16
C THR A 86 6.79 -9.23 -3.26
N LEU A 87 7.15 -10.50 -3.40
CA LEU A 87 6.17 -11.57 -3.51
C LEU A 87 5.39 -11.76 -2.21
N GLY A 88 6.09 -11.76 -1.06
CA GLY A 88 5.47 -11.78 0.25
C GLY A 88 4.55 -10.57 0.47
N LEU A 89 4.92 -9.40 -0.05
CA LEU A 89 4.08 -8.20 0.00
C LEU A 89 2.78 -8.38 -0.78
N VAL A 90 2.86 -8.89 -2.00
CA VAL A 90 1.69 -9.16 -2.85
C VAL A 90 0.78 -10.19 -2.18
N SER A 91 1.33 -11.31 -1.70
CA SER A 91 0.55 -12.32 -0.96
C SER A 91 -0.08 -11.76 0.31
N GLY A 92 0.67 -10.96 1.08
CA GLY A 92 0.18 -10.32 2.30
C GLY A 92 -0.96 -9.34 2.02
N ASN A 93 -0.87 -8.55 0.95
CA ASN A 93 -1.94 -7.63 0.54
C ASN A 93 -3.20 -8.39 0.12
N LEU A 94 -3.06 -9.48 -0.63
CA LEU A 94 -4.18 -10.33 -1.05
C LEU A 94 -4.89 -10.95 0.16
N LEU A 95 -4.13 -11.53 1.09
CA LEU A 95 -4.67 -12.10 2.33
C LEU A 95 -5.29 -11.02 3.23
N GLY A 96 -4.59 -9.90 3.41
CA GLY A 96 -5.05 -8.77 4.22
C GLY A 96 -6.34 -8.18 3.69
N SER A 97 -6.44 -7.98 2.37
CA SER A 97 -7.67 -7.53 1.70
C SER A 97 -8.82 -8.48 1.99
N LEU A 98 -8.61 -9.79 1.81
CA LEU A 98 -9.65 -10.78 2.08
C LEU A 98 -10.10 -10.80 3.55
N VAL A 99 -9.15 -10.67 4.49
CA VAL A 99 -9.46 -10.58 5.92
C VAL A 99 -10.28 -9.33 6.22
N VAL A 100 -9.90 -8.17 5.67
CA VAL A 100 -10.65 -6.92 5.83
C VAL A 100 -12.06 -7.05 5.24
N ASP A 101 -12.19 -7.62 4.05
CA ASP A 101 -13.48 -7.82 3.40
C ASP A 101 -14.42 -8.74 4.21
N LEU A 102 -13.87 -9.72 4.94
CA LEU A 102 -14.62 -10.63 5.80
C LEU A 102 -14.99 -10.02 7.17
N VAL A 103 -14.07 -9.26 7.78
CA VAL A 103 -14.21 -8.74 9.15
C VAL A 103 -14.91 -7.37 9.17
N ALA A 104 -14.73 -6.57 8.12
CA ALA A 104 -15.28 -5.23 7.99
C ALA A 104 -15.87 -5.02 6.58
N PRO A 105 -16.93 -5.78 6.22
CA PRO A 105 -17.57 -5.63 4.91
C PRO A 105 -18.10 -4.20 4.75
N THR A 106 -17.71 -3.55 3.65
CA THR A 106 -18.24 -2.25 3.25
C THR A 106 -19.71 -2.39 2.84
N ASP A 107 -20.57 -1.44 3.19
CA ASP A 107 -21.98 -1.46 2.79
C ASP A 107 -22.13 -1.63 1.27
N GLY A 108 -22.74 -2.74 0.83
CA GLY A 108 -22.90 -3.12 -0.59
C GLY A 108 -21.83 -4.06 -1.15
N SER A 109 -20.76 -4.37 -0.40
CA SER A 109 -19.76 -5.38 -0.75
C SER A 109 -20.14 -6.72 -0.14
N THR A 110 -20.66 -7.65 -0.95
CA THR A 110 -20.77 -9.05 -0.54
C THR A 110 -19.48 -9.77 -0.91
N VAL A 111 -18.82 -10.39 0.06
CA VAL A 111 -17.72 -11.32 -0.23
C VAL A 111 -18.30 -12.51 -1.00
N THR A 112 -18.16 -12.47 -2.32
CA THR A 112 -18.60 -13.58 -3.18
C THR A 112 -17.59 -14.70 -3.14
N THR A 113 -18.07 -15.94 -3.34
CA THR A 113 -17.21 -17.12 -3.50
C THR A 113 -16.13 -16.91 -4.57
N THR A 114 -16.43 -16.11 -5.60
CA THR A 114 -15.51 -15.73 -6.66
C THR A 114 -14.32 -14.90 -6.17
N THR A 115 -14.54 -13.95 -5.25
CA THR A 115 -13.45 -13.15 -4.66
C THR A 115 -12.51 -14.02 -3.84
N VAL A 116 -13.06 -14.94 -3.05
CA VAL A 116 -12.26 -15.90 -2.26
C VAL A 116 -11.44 -16.81 -3.17
N LEU A 117 -12.07 -17.40 -4.18
CA LEU A 117 -11.40 -18.28 -5.14
C LEU A 117 -10.34 -17.53 -5.98
N GLY A 118 -10.62 -16.29 -6.37
CA GLY A 118 -9.67 -15.44 -7.08
C GLY A 118 -8.43 -15.12 -6.25
N THR A 119 -8.62 -14.77 -4.97
CA THR A 119 -7.53 -14.53 -4.02
C THR A 119 -6.70 -15.79 -3.79
N LEU A 120 -7.36 -16.94 -3.56
CA LEU A 120 -6.67 -18.23 -3.41
C LEU A 120 -5.92 -18.63 -4.69
N GLY A 121 -6.50 -18.41 -5.86
CA GLY A 121 -5.86 -18.65 -7.15
C GLY A 121 -4.63 -17.77 -7.38
N ALA A 122 -4.70 -16.49 -7.03
CA ALA A 122 -3.57 -15.56 -7.09
C ALA A 122 -2.46 -15.96 -6.13
N LEU A 123 -2.80 -16.40 -4.91
CA LEU A 123 -1.84 -16.94 -3.94
C LEU A 123 -1.18 -18.22 -4.44
N ALA A 124 -1.94 -19.12 -5.06
CA ALA A 124 -1.40 -20.33 -5.67
C ALA A 124 -0.46 -20.02 -6.83
N ALA A 125 -0.81 -19.06 -7.69
CA ALA A 125 0.05 -18.61 -8.79
C ALA A 125 1.36 -18.00 -8.27
N VAL A 126 1.28 -17.18 -7.23
CA VAL A 126 2.45 -16.62 -6.53
C VAL A 126 3.34 -17.74 -5.96
N ALA A 127 2.75 -18.74 -5.29
CA ALA A 127 3.49 -19.88 -4.75
C ALA A 127 4.16 -20.70 -5.86
N LEU A 128 3.46 -20.92 -6.98
CA LEU A 128 4.01 -21.61 -8.15
C LEU A 128 5.16 -20.83 -8.78
N ALA A 129 5.04 -19.50 -8.88
CA ALA A 129 6.08 -18.62 -9.43
C ALA A 129 7.32 -18.52 -8.53
N SER A 130 7.16 -18.70 -7.21
CA SER A 130 8.28 -18.74 -6.26
C SER A 130 8.87 -20.12 -6.04
N TRP A 131 8.22 -21.17 -6.55
CA TRP A 131 8.78 -22.51 -6.50
C TRP A 131 10.15 -22.49 -7.19
N PRO A 132 11.21 -22.97 -6.53
CA PRO A 132 12.54 -22.93 -7.11
C PRO A 132 12.50 -23.72 -8.41
N ALA A 133 12.58 -23.01 -9.54
CA ALA A 133 12.82 -23.60 -10.84
C ALA A 133 14.18 -24.30 -10.71
N ARG A 134 14.12 -25.60 -10.43
CA ARG A 134 15.27 -26.48 -10.31
C ARG A 134 15.98 -26.38 -11.65
N ARG A 135 17.02 -25.55 -11.69
CA ARG A 135 17.84 -25.29 -12.87
C ARG A 135 18.27 -26.63 -13.43
N ARG A 136 17.81 -26.95 -14.64
CA ARG A 136 18.46 -27.94 -15.50
C ARG A 136 19.44 -27.19 -16.37
#